data_AF-A0A2J8AJ48-F1
#
_entry.id   AF-A0A2J8AJ48-F1
#
_cell.length_a   1.000
_cell.length_b   1.000
_cell.length_c   1.000
_cell.angle_alpha   90.00
_cell.angle_beta   90.00
_cell.angle_gamma   90.00
#
_symmetry.space_group_name_H-M   'P 1'
#
loop_
_entity.id
_entity.type
_entity.pdbx_description
1 polymer ?
#
loop_
_entity_poly.entity_id
_entity_poly.type
_entity_poly.pdbx_seq_one_letter_code
_entity_poly.pdbx_strand_id
1 'polypeptide(L)'
;MDATKQVIKLMTSDSQMFEVDEEVAFLSQTVRNLVEDAGSDGVIPLPNVSGKILASVIEYCKYHAQAEKKGEDGQPIPKNEADVKLWDDEFAKVDQETLFGIILAANYMNIKGLLDLTCKTVANMIKGKDVEEIRKIFNIKNDFTPEEEEEVRRENQWAFE
;
A
#
# COMPACT_ATOMS: atom_id res chain seq x y z
N MET A 1 15.21 -19.62 24.23
CA MET A 1 13.76 -19.86 24.23
C MET A 1 13.26 -19.24 22.96
N ASP A 2 12.84 -20.05 21.98
CA ASP A 2 12.16 -19.53 20.80
C ASP A 2 10.92 -18.80 21.31
N ALA A 3 10.84 -17.48 21.10
CA ALA A 3 9.62 -16.76 21.39
C ALA A 3 8.53 -17.39 20.52
N THR A 4 7.50 -17.96 21.14
CA THR A 4 6.33 -18.46 20.42
C THR A 4 5.79 -17.32 19.57
N LYS A 5 5.93 -17.43 18.24
CA LYS A 5 5.40 -16.44 17.32
C LYS A 5 3.88 -16.41 17.47
N GLN A 6 3.36 -15.32 18.04
CA GLN A 6 1.93 -15.08 18.12
C GLN A 6 1.40 -14.88 16.70
N VAL A 7 0.28 -15.53 16.37
CA VAL A 7 -0.35 -15.48 15.05
C VAL A 7 -1.70 -14.78 15.17
N ILE A 8 -1.95 -13.81 14.30
CA ILE A 8 -3.19 -13.05 14.21
C ILE A 8 -4.02 -13.60 13.05
N LYS A 9 -5.32 -13.82 13.30
CA LYS A 9 -6.27 -14.33 12.31
C LYS A 9 -7.06 -13.16 11.71
N LEU A 10 -6.95 -12.99 10.39
CA LEU A 10 -7.65 -11.96 9.64
C LEU A 10 -8.69 -12.60 8.71
N MET A 11 -9.89 -12.02 8.64
CA MET A 11 -10.95 -12.43 7.71
C MET A 11 -11.28 -11.31 6.74
N THR A 12 -11.23 -11.57 5.44
CA THR A 12 -11.50 -10.58 4.39
C THR A 12 -12.98 -10.44 4.06
N SER A 13 -13.31 -9.41 3.27
CA SER A 13 -14.66 -9.13 2.79
C SER A 13 -15.28 -10.27 1.99
N ASP A 14 -14.45 -11.06 1.31
CA ASP A 14 -14.80 -12.25 0.55
C ASP A 14 -14.61 -13.55 1.36
N SER A 15 -14.60 -13.45 2.69
CA SER A 15 -14.57 -14.58 3.64
C SER A 15 -13.32 -15.47 3.54
N GLN A 16 -12.20 -14.93 3.02
CA GLN A 16 -10.92 -15.64 3.06
C GLN A 16 -10.23 -15.41 4.41
N MET A 17 -9.58 -16.45 4.90
CA MET A 17 -8.88 -16.44 6.19
C MET A 17 -7.38 -16.37 5.97
N PHE A 18 -6.72 -15.50 6.73
CA PHE A 18 -5.27 -15.34 6.72
C PHE A 18 -4.73 -15.48 8.14
N GLU A 19 -3.64 -16.23 8.27
CA GLU A 19 -2.87 -16.34 9.49
C GLU A 19 -1.54 -15.60 9.29
N VAL A 20 -1.29 -14.60 10.13
CA VAL A 20 -0.19 -13.66 9.96
C VAL A 20 0.55 -13.51 11.28
N ASP A 21 1.89 -13.59 11.24
CA ASP A 21 2.71 -13.31 12.42
C ASP A 21 2.37 -11.93 12.99
N GLU A 22 2.30 -11.82 14.33
CA GLU A 22 1.95 -10.59 15.02
C GLU A 22 2.84 -9.41 14.61
N GLU A 23 4.16 -9.64 14.50
CA GLU A 23 5.12 -8.63 14.05
C GLU A 23 4.80 -8.05 12.68
N VAL A 24 4.24 -8.86 11.78
CA VAL A 24 3.82 -8.46 10.43
C VAL A 24 2.47 -7.77 10.48
N ALA A 25 1.51 -8.35 11.22
CA ALA A 25 0.16 -7.80 11.37
C ALA A 25 0.18 -6.40 12.01
N PHE A 26 1.11 -6.14 12.92
CA PHE A 26 1.23 -4.88 13.66
C PHE A 26 1.85 -3.71 12.88
N LEU A 27 2.24 -3.92 11.61
CA LEU A 27 2.46 -2.80 10.69
C LEU A 27 1.15 -2.07 10.37
N SER A 28 0.01 -2.75 10.50
CA SER A 28 -1.30 -2.13 10.48
C SER A 28 -1.63 -1.60 11.87
N GLN A 29 -1.72 -0.27 12.01
CA GLN A 29 -2.11 0.33 13.28
C GLN A 29 -3.55 -0.03 13.65
N THR A 30 -4.42 -0.21 12.64
CA THR A 30 -5.81 -0.64 12.87
C THR A 30 -5.87 -2.03 13.47
N VAL A 31 -5.11 -2.98 12.91
CA VAL A 31 -5.05 -4.35 13.44
C VAL A 31 -4.44 -4.37 14.83
N ARG A 32 -3.36 -3.61 15.07
CA ARG A 32 -2.74 -3.50 16.39
C ARG A 32 -3.74 -3.04 17.45
N ASN A 33 -4.44 -1.92 17.21
CA ASN A 33 -5.42 -1.37 18.15
C ASN A 33 -6.52 -2.39 18.45
N LEU A 34 -7.03 -3.10 17.42
CA LEU A 34 -8.07 -4.11 17.60
C LEU A 34 -7.60 -5.31 18.44
N VAL A 35 -6.35 -5.74 18.26
CA VAL A 35 -5.75 -6.82 19.09
C VAL A 35 -5.54 -6.36 20.53
N GLU A 36 -5.09 -5.12 20.73
CA GLU A 36 -4.90 -4.55 22.07
C GLU A 36 -6.22 -4.42 22.84
N ASP A 37 -7.32 -4.08 22.15
CA ASP A 37 -8.65 -3.92 22.75
C ASP A 37 -9.39 -5.26 22.97
N ALA A 38 -9.29 -6.21 22.03
CA ALA A 38 -10.11 -7.43 22.02
C ALA A 38 -9.34 -8.73 22.32
N GLY A 39 -8.00 -8.67 22.37
CA GLY A 39 -7.13 -9.84 22.49
C GLY A 39 -6.82 -10.50 21.14
N SER A 40 -5.78 -11.33 21.12
CA SER A 40 -5.24 -11.98 19.90
C SER A 40 -5.87 -13.36 19.57
N ASP A 41 -6.74 -13.88 20.44
CA ASP A 41 -7.39 -15.20 20.24
C ASP A 41 -8.56 -15.16 19.23
N GLY A 42 -9.08 -13.97 18.95
CA GLY A 42 -10.20 -13.73 18.05
C GLY A 42 -9.81 -13.63 16.58
N VAL A 43 -10.82 -13.63 15.71
CA VAL A 43 -10.66 -13.31 14.28
C VAL A 43 -10.97 -11.83 14.07
N ILE A 44 -10.07 -11.11 13.40
CA ILE A 44 -10.25 -9.70 13.06
C ILE A 44 -10.88 -9.59 11.68
N PRO A 45 -12.12 -9.07 11.58
CA PRO A 45 -12.77 -8.86 10.29
C PRO A 45 -12.23 -7.61 9.59
N LEU A 46 -11.97 -7.74 8.29
CA LEU A 46 -11.53 -6.69 7.37
C LEU A 46 -12.57 -6.57 6.23
N PRO A 47 -13.77 -6.01 6.50
CA PRO A 47 -14.89 -6.01 5.55
C PRO A 47 -14.66 -5.15 4.30
N ASN A 48 -13.63 -4.31 4.30
CA ASN A 48 -13.30 -3.41 3.18
C ASN A 48 -12.08 -3.87 2.37
N VAL A 49 -11.56 -5.08 2.63
CA VAL A 49 -10.37 -5.60 1.96
C VAL A 49 -10.66 -7.01 1.45
N SER A 50 -10.47 -7.24 0.15
CA SER A 50 -10.61 -8.57 -0.45
C SER A 50 -9.37 -9.45 -0.20
N GLY A 51 -9.50 -10.77 -0.34
CA GLY A 51 -8.40 -11.72 -0.22
C GLY A 51 -7.22 -11.40 -1.14
N LYS A 52 -7.49 -11.05 -2.41
CA LYS A 52 -6.45 -10.68 -3.38
C LYS A 52 -5.62 -9.50 -2.88
N ILE A 53 -6.29 -8.44 -2.42
CA ILE A 53 -5.60 -7.22 -1.96
C ILE A 53 -4.89 -7.47 -0.62
N LEU A 54 -5.53 -8.19 0.31
CA LEU A 54 -4.90 -8.49 1.59
C LEU A 54 -3.64 -9.34 1.42
N ALA A 55 -3.60 -10.27 0.47
CA ALA A 55 -2.40 -11.04 0.17
C ALA A 55 -1.21 -10.14 -0.22
N SER A 56 -1.43 -9.15 -1.10
CA SER A 56 -0.41 -8.16 -1.47
C SER A 56 0.00 -7.27 -0.29
N VAL A 57 -0.96 -6.84 0.54
CA VAL A 57 -0.66 -6.06 1.75
C VAL A 57 0.20 -6.86 2.73
N ILE A 58 -0.12 -8.15 2.94
CA ILE A 58 0.66 -9.04 3.80
C ILE A 58 2.07 -9.26 3.25
N GLU A 59 2.22 -9.39 1.93
CA GLU A 59 3.55 -9.49 1.29
C GLU A 59 4.41 -8.27 1.59
N TYR A 60 3.86 -7.07 1.40
CA TYR A 60 4.51 -5.82 1.81
C TYR A 60 4.87 -5.82 3.29
N CYS A 61 3.91 -6.14 4.17
CA CYS A 61 4.17 -6.13 5.60
C CYS A 61 5.24 -7.14 6.01
N LYS A 62 5.28 -8.34 5.39
CA LYS A 62 6.31 -9.36 5.67
C LYS A 62 7.69 -8.85 5.31
N TYR A 63 7.82 -8.23 4.13
CA TYR A 63 9.08 -7.65 3.72
C TYR A 63 9.49 -6.51 4.67
N HIS A 64 8.60 -5.59 5.02
CA HIS A 64 8.96 -4.42 5.84
C HIS A 64 9.08 -4.70 7.35
N ALA A 65 8.50 -5.80 7.86
CA ALA A 65 8.65 -6.21 9.26
C ALA A 65 10.01 -6.87 9.55
N GLN A 66 10.55 -7.60 8.57
CA GLN A 66 11.69 -8.49 8.80
C GLN A 66 13.03 -7.75 8.65
N ALA A 67 14.01 -8.08 9.47
CA ALA A 67 15.40 -7.72 9.23
C ALA A 67 15.98 -8.54 8.07
N GLU A 68 16.99 -8.02 7.37
CA GLU A 68 17.61 -8.70 6.23
C GLU A 68 18.48 -9.88 6.67
N LYS A 69 19.19 -9.70 7.78
CA LYS A 69 20.10 -10.68 8.39
C LYS A 69 20.09 -10.52 9.91
N LYS A 70 20.61 -11.52 10.61
CA LYS A 70 21.03 -11.39 12.01
C LYS A 70 22.55 -11.27 12.05
N GLY A 71 23.07 -10.34 12.84
CA GLY A 71 24.50 -10.19 13.09
C GLY A 71 25.06 -11.37 13.86
N GLU A 72 26.39 -11.42 13.99
CA GLU A 72 27.09 -12.45 14.78
C GLU A 72 26.68 -12.44 16.26
N ASP A 73 26.22 -11.29 16.75
CA ASP A 73 25.65 -11.06 18.07
C ASP A 73 24.15 -11.41 18.18
N GLY A 74 23.55 -11.90 17.09
CA GLY A 74 22.13 -12.23 17.00
C GLY A 74 21.21 -11.03 16.82
N GLN A 75 21.74 -9.80 16.74
CA GLN A 75 20.92 -8.60 16.55
C GLN A 75 20.43 -8.47 15.10
N PRO A 76 19.18 -8.01 14.87
CA PRO A 76 18.68 -7.80 13.52
C PRO A 76 19.46 -6.68 12.82
N ILE A 77 20.01 -6.98 11.65
CA ILE A 77 20.64 -6.00 10.76
C ILE A 77 19.54 -5.38 9.89
N PRO A 78 19.33 -4.06 9.94
CA PRO A 78 18.36 -3.38 9.09
C PRO A 78 18.66 -3.62 7.61
N LYS A 79 17.60 -3.66 6.80
CA LYS A 79 17.76 -3.70 5.34
C LYS A 79 18.43 -2.44 4.84
N ASN A 80 19.20 -2.57 3.77
CA ASN A 80 19.75 -1.41 3.06
C ASN A 80 18.62 -0.62 2.39
N GLU A 81 18.60 0.69 2.54
CA GLU A 81 17.59 1.57 1.94
C GLU A 81 17.48 1.42 0.41
N ALA A 82 18.62 1.18 -0.27
CA ALA A 82 18.62 1.00 -1.72
C ALA A 82 17.88 -0.29 -2.15
N ASP A 83 18.07 -1.38 -1.40
CA ASP A 83 17.44 -2.67 -1.66
C ASP A 83 15.95 -2.64 -1.32
N VAL A 84 15.58 -1.96 -0.23
CA VAL A 84 14.17 -1.69 0.12
C VAL A 84 13.49 -0.90 -0.99
N LYS A 85 14.13 0.17 -1.48
CA LYS A 85 13.57 0.98 -2.57
C LYS A 85 13.38 0.17 -3.85
N LEU A 86 14.37 -0.65 -4.22
CA LEU A 86 14.25 -1.51 -5.40
C LEU A 86 13.10 -2.51 -5.27
N TRP A 87 12.95 -3.13 -4.09
CA TRP A 87 11.85 -4.04 -3.83
C TRP A 87 10.50 -3.33 -3.88
N ASP A 88 10.38 -2.15 -3.26
CA ASP A 88 9.17 -1.31 -3.28
C ASP A 88 8.80 -0.89 -4.71
N ASP A 89 9.77 -0.51 -5.53
CA ASP A 89 9.58 -0.15 -6.93
C ASP A 89 9.06 -1.35 -7.75
N GLU A 90 9.54 -2.59 -7.48
CA GLU A 90 9.01 -3.80 -8.13
C GLU A 90 7.64 -4.20 -7.60
N PHE A 91 7.42 -4.13 -6.28
CA PHE A 91 6.13 -4.43 -5.63
C PHE A 91 5.01 -3.54 -6.18
N ALA A 92 5.31 -2.26 -6.44
CA ALA A 92 4.33 -1.32 -6.96
C ALA A 92 4.02 -1.49 -8.46
N LYS A 93 4.72 -2.37 -9.19
CA LYS A 93 4.45 -2.67 -10.62
C LYS A 93 3.31 -3.67 -10.77
N VAL A 94 2.13 -3.28 -10.31
CA VAL A 94 0.88 -4.02 -10.49
C VAL A 94 -0.05 -3.28 -11.45
N ASP A 95 -1.13 -3.94 -11.87
CA ASP A 95 -2.18 -3.28 -12.63
C ASP A 95 -2.88 -2.21 -11.78
N GLN A 96 -3.52 -1.23 -12.44
CA GLN A 96 -4.13 -0.08 -11.76
C GLN A 96 -5.23 -0.47 -10.78
N GLU A 97 -6.04 -1.49 -11.11
CA GLU A 97 -7.12 -1.96 -10.23
C GLU A 97 -6.53 -2.49 -8.92
N THR A 98 -5.47 -3.30 -9.01
CA THR A 98 -4.73 -3.79 -7.85
C THR A 98 -4.06 -2.64 -7.10
N LEU A 99 -3.42 -1.69 -7.78
CA LEU A 99 -2.77 -0.53 -7.14
C LEU A 99 -3.77 0.30 -6.34
N PHE A 100 -4.94 0.62 -6.91
CA PHE A 100 -5.99 1.35 -6.21
C PHE A 100 -6.58 0.55 -5.06
N GLY A 101 -6.76 -0.76 -5.22
CA GLY A 101 -7.15 -1.65 -4.12
C GLY A 101 -6.15 -1.58 -2.96
N ILE A 102 -4.85 -1.62 -3.25
CA ILE A 102 -3.78 -1.50 -2.24
C ILE A 102 -3.82 -0.12 -1.57
N ILE A 103 -4.02 0.97 -2.31
CA ILE A 103 -4.14 2.33 -1.74
C ILE A 103 -5.29 2.40 -0.73
N LEU A 104 -6.47 1.90 -1.10
CA LEU A 104 -7.64 1.90 -0.24
C LEU A 104 -7.42 1.03 1.01
N ALA A 105 -6.82 -0.15 0.84
CA ALA A 105 -6.49 -1.05 1.95
C ALA A 105 -5.43 -0.44 2.88
N ALA A 106 -4.38 0.18 2.35
CA ALA A 106 -3.33 0.82 3.13
C ALA A 106 -3.87 1.97 3.99
N ASN A 107 -4.78 2.77 3.43
CA ASN A 107 -5.47 3.82 4.16
C ASN A 107 -6.40 3.24 5.24
N TYR A 108 -7.24 2.26 4.88
CA TYR A 108 -8.16 1.61 5.83
C TYR A 108 -7.43 0.92 6.99
N MET A 109 -6.36 0.20 6.70
CA MET A 109 -5.55 -0.51 7.70
C MET A 109 -4.55 0.41 8.41
N ASN A 110 -4.40 1.66 7.96
CA ASN A 110 -3.46 2.64 8.48
C ASN A 110 -2.01 2.11 8.45
N ILE A 111 -1.54 1.74 7.26
CA ILE A 111 -0.17 1.30 6.98
C ILE A 111 0.56 2.43 6.25
N LYS A 112 1.16 3.35 7.02
CA LYS A 112 1.74 4.60 6.48
C LYS A 112 2.77 4.35 5.37
N GLY A 113 3.69 3.40 5.54
CA GLY A 113 4.72 3.12 4.53
C GLY A 113 4.16 2.69 3.19
N LEU A 114 3.13 1.82 3.21
CA LEU A 114 2.45 1.34 2.01
C LEU A 114 1.64 2.45 1.33
N LEU A 115 0.98 3.30 2.12
CA LEU A 115 0.25 4.46 1.60
C LEU A 115 1.22 5.45 0.94
N ASP A 116 2.34 5.78 1.59
CA ASP A 116 3.35 6.68 1.04
C ASP A 116 3.95 6.12 -0.27
N LEU A 117 4.25 4.81 -0.31
CA LEU A 117 4.75 4.14 -1.52
C LEU A 117 3.76 4.26 -2.67
N THR A 118 2.52 3.86 -2.44
CA THR A 118 1.49 3.87 -3.50
C THR A 118 1.14 5.28 -3.98
N CYS A 119 1.10 6.27 -3.07
CA CYS A 119 0.95 7.67 -3.44
C CYS A 119 2.11 8.17 -4.31
N LYS A 120 3.35 7.82 -3.97
CA LYS A 120 4.53 8.14 -4.80
C LYS A 120 4.45 7.48 -6.18
N THR A 121 4.01 6.23 -6.25
CA THR A 121 3.82 5.52 -7.53
C THR A 121 2.83 6.25 -8.42
N VAL A 122 1.66 6.61 -7.89
CA VAL A 122 0.65 7.39 -8.64
C VAL A 122 1.21 8.76 -9.07
N ALA A 123 1.91 9.46 -8.18
CA ALA A 123 2.53 10.74 -8.52
C ALA A 123 3.57 10.61 -9.65
N ASN A 124 4.37 9.54 -9.65
CA ASN A 124 5.33 9.25 -10.72
C ASN A 124 4.66 8.89 -12.04
N MET A 125 3.47 8.27 -12.01
CA MET A 125 2.69 8.02 -13.23
C MET A 125 2.18 9.32 -13.87
N ILE A 126 1.92 10.35 -13.07
CA ILE A 126 1.45 11.67 -13.53
C ILE A 126 2.62 12.56 -13.99
N LYS A 127 3.77 12.44 -13.33
CA LYS A 127 4.92 13.32 -13.54
C LYS A 127 5.40 13.29 -15.00
N GLY A 128 5.46 14.46 -15.62
CA GLY A 128 5.99 14.64 -16.98
C GLY A 128 5.04 14.17 -18.09
N LYS A 129 3.78 13.87 -17.75
CA LYS A 129 2.73 13.55 -18.73
C LYS A 129 1.87 14.76 -19.02
N ASP A 130 1.38 14.83 -20.25
CA ASP A 130 0.37 15.82 -20.61
C ASP A 130 -1.03 15.41 -20.10
N VAL A 131 -1.97 16.36 -20.17
CA VAL A 131 -3.33 16.18 -19.66
C VAL A 131 -4.05 15.03 -20.40
N GLU A 132 -3.81 14.85 -21.69
CA GLU A 132 -4.43 13.81 -22.51
C GLU A 132 -3.90 12.42 -22.15
N GLU A 133 -2.59 12.31 -21.93
CA GLU A 133 -1.94 11.09 -21.47
C GLU A 133 -2.43 10.69 -20.08
N ILE A 134 -2.55 11.65 -19.15
CA ILE A 134 -3.10 11.41 -17.81
C ILE A 134 -4.55 10.93 -17.92
N ARG A 135 -5.39 11.62 -18.71
CA ARG A 135 -6.78 11.22 -18.97
C ARG A 135 -6.86 9.80 -19.50
N LYS A 136 -6.00 9.43 -20.45
CA LYS A 136 -5.95 8.08 -21.01
C LYS A 136 -5.50 7.03 -19.99
N ILE A 137 -4.48 7.33 -19.20
CA ILE A 137 -3.94 6.40 -18.19
C ILE A 137 -4.99 6.11 -17.13
N PHE A 138 -5.65 7.14 -16.60
CA PHE A 138 -6.65 6.97 -15.54
C PHE A 138 -8.07 6.75 -16.07
N ASN A 139 -8.21 6.58 -17.40
CA ASN A 139 -9.49 6.42 -18.09
C ASN A 139 -10.53 7.50 -17.70
N ILE A 140 -10.07 8.75 -17.61
CA ILE A 140 -10.87 9.93 -17.27
C ILE A 140 -11.45 10.51 -18.57
N LYS A 141 -12.77 10.67 -18.63
CA LYS A 141 -13.44 11.35 -19.73
C LYS A 141 -13.24 12.86 -19.59
N ASN A 142 -12.84 13.54 -20.68
CA ASN A 142 -12.87 15.00 -20.72
C ASN A 142 -14.33 15.47 -20.65
N ASP A 143 -14.65 16.20 -19.59
CA ASP A 143 -15.95 16.80 -19.30
C ASP A 143 -16.00 18.30 -19.56
N PHE A 144 -14.89 18.90 -19.99
CA PHE A 144 -14.84 20.29 -20.45
C PHE A 144 -15.37 20.43 -21.88
N THR A 145 -16.06 21.53 -22.13
CA THR A 145 -16.26 22.03 -23.49
C THR A 145 -14.94 22.58 -24.07
N PRO A 146 -14.80 22.70 -25.40
CA PRO A 146 -13.59 23.27 -26.01
C PRO A 146 -13.27 24.67 -25.50
N GLU A 147 -14.30 25.48 -25.23
CA GLU A 147 -14.17 26.86 -24.75
C GLU A 147 -13.64 26.89 -23.29
N GLU A 148 -14.15 26.03 -22.42
CA GLU A 148 -13.67 25.90 -21.05
C GLU A 148 -12.23 25.36 -20.99
N GLU A 149 -11.89 24.40 -21.87
CA GLU A 149 -10.53 23.86 -21.93
C GLU A 149 -9.52 24.90 -22.42
N GLU A 150 -9.88 25.72 -23.41
CA GLU A 150 -9.06 26.86 -23.86
C GLU A 150 -8.87 27.91 -22.76
N GLU A 151 -9.94 28.21 -21.99
CA GLU A 151 -9.87 29.14 -20.87
C GLU A 151 -8.94 28.63 -19.76
N VAL A 152 -9.10 27.37 -19.33
CA VAL A 152 -8.22 26.75 -18.32
C VAL A 152 -6.78 26.68 -18.81
N ARG A 153 -6.54 26.36 -20.10
CA ARG A 153 -5.19 26.34 -20.68
C ARG A 153 -4.57 27.74 -20.72
N ARG A 154 -5.36 28.78 -21.01
CA ARG A 154 -4.92 30.19 -20.99
C ARG A 154 -4.56 30.64 -19.57
N GLU A 155 -5.37 30.31 -18.58
CA GLU A 155 -5.11 30.66 -17.17
C GLU A 155 -3.89 29.94 -16.59
N ASN A 156 -3.65 28.70 -17.03
CA ASN A 156 -2.57 27.85 -16.53
C ASN A 156 -1.36 27.79 -17.48
N GLN A 157 -1.16 28.79 -18.35
CA GLN A 157 -0.01 28.84 -19.27
C GLN A 157 1.34 28.65 -18.57
N TRP A 158 1.48 29.16 -17.35
CA TRP A 158 2.68 29.01 -16.51
C TRP A 158 3.09 27.55 -16.25
N ALA A 159 2.16 26.59 -16.33
CA ALA A 159 2.44 25.17 -16.12
C ALA A 159 2.91 24.46 -17.41
N PHE A 160 2.85 25.13 -18.56
CA PHE A 160 3.19 24.59 -19.87
C PHE A 160 4.38 25.30 -20.55
N GLU A 161 4.99 26.30 -19.87
CA GLU A 161 6.25 26.96 -20.25
C GLU A 161 7.47 26.26 -19.61
#